data_AF-A0A955CQK1-F1
#
_entry.id   AF-A0A955CQK1-F1
#
_cell.length_a   1.000
_cell.length_b   1.000
_cell.length_c   1.000
_cell.angle_alpha   90.00
_cell.angle_beta   90.00
_cell.angle_gamma   90.00
#
_symmetry.space_group_name_H-M   'P 1'
#
loop_
_entity.id
_entity.type
_entity.pdbx_description
1 polymer ?
#
loop_
_entity_poly.entity_id
_entity_poly.type
_entity_poly.pdbx_seq_one_letter_code
_entity_poly.pdbx_strand_id
1 'polypeptide(L)'
;MDTPQTRRARSVAGPLVALNAVLLVVLGIVSIAHAQPGARARGNYAMVGGEFLGGGGANAVYILDAANQELIAVKWDETRKVLDGIGYRDLNKDAQQRSGR
;
A
#
# COMPACT_ATOMS: atom_id res chain seq x y z
N MET A 1 12.72 67.20 -6.10
CA MET A 1 12.30 67.08 -4.68
C MET A 1 12.12 65.59 -4.48
N ASP A 2 13.24 64.94 -4.19
CA ASP A 2 13.44 63.53 -4.53
C ASP A 2 13.25 62.67 -3.29
N THR A 3 12.34 61.71 -3.37
CA THR A 3 12.11 60.73 -2.31
C THR A 3 12.97 59.49 -2.59
N PRO A 4 13.95 59.15 -1.75
CA PRO A 4 14.61 57.85 -1.84
C PRO A 4 13.77 56.79 -1.12
N GLN A 5 13.02 55.99 -1.88
CA GLN A 5 12.43 54.73 -1.41
C GLN A 5 13.47 53.61 -1.57
N THR A 6 14.39 53.48 -0.62
CA THR A 6 15.43 52.44 -0.60
C THR A 6 14.91 51.14 0.00
N ARG A 7 14.71 50.14 -0.88
CA ARG A 7 14.69 48.68 -0.69
C ARG A 7 14.73 48.16 0.77
N ARG A 8 13.57 47.86 1.36
CA ARG A 8 13.43 46.99 2.55
C ARG A 8 12.81 45.61 2.26
N ALA A 9 13.00 45.07 1.06
CA ALA A 9 12.41 43.78 0.67
C ALA A 9 13.29 42.55 0.93
N ARG A 10 14.44 42.68 1.60
CA ARG A 10 15.41 41.57 1.81
C ARG A 10 15.40 40.93 3.19
N SER A 11 14.84 41.58 4.23
CA SER A 11 14.96 41.08 5.62
C SER A 11 13.95 39.99 5.98
N VAL A 12 12.92 39.79 5.17
CA VAL A 12 11.84 38.81 5.46
C VAL A 12 12.04 37.49 4.72
N ALA A 13 12.91 37.45 3.69
CA ALA A 13 13.11 36.27 2.87
C ALA A 13 13.81 35.12 3.64
N GLY A 14 14.81 35.43 4.46
CA GLY A 14 15.54 34.42 5.26
C GLY A 14 14.63 33.65 6.24
N PRO A 15 13.86 34.35 7.09
CA PRO A 15 12.90 33.71 7.98
C PRO A 15 11.85 32.87 7.26
N LEU A 16 11.34 33.34 6.11
CA LEU A 16 10.36 32.59 5.32
C LEU A 16 10.95 31.29 4.72
N VAL A 17 12.20 31.34 4.25
CA VAL A 17 12.89 30.15 3.73
C VAL A 17 13.12 29.12 4.84
N ALA A 18 13.57 29.56 6.03
CA ALA A 18 13.75 28.68 7.18
C ALA A 18 12.42 28.05 7.63
N LEU A 19 11.34 28.84 7.68
CA LEU A 19 10.02 28.36 8.03
C LEU A 19 9.52 27.30 7.03
N ASN A 20 9.63 27.55 5.73
CA ASN A 20 9.22 26.58 4.71
C ASN A 20 10.05 25.29 4.77
N ALA A 21 11.36 25.38 5.04
CA ALA A 21 12.20 24.20 5.22
C ALA A 21 11.73 23.36 6.42
N VAL A 22 11.40 24.00 7.54
CA VAL A 22 10.84 23.31 8.73
C VAL A 22 9.48 22.68 8.38
N LEU A 23 8.61 23.40 7.68
CA LEU A 23 7.31 22.87 7.27
C LEU A 23 7.45 21.65 6.35
N LEU A 24 8.41 21.65 5.43
CA LEU A 24 8.70 20.50 4.56
C LEU A 24 9.21 19.29 5.34
N VAL A 25 10.07 19.50 6.34
CA VAL A 25 10.55 18.43 7.23
C VAL A 25 9.39 17.83 8.03
N VAL A 26 8.56 18.68 8.64
CA VAL A 26 7.37 18.23 9.38
C VAL A 26 6.40 17.48 8.47
N LEU A 27 6.14 17.99 7.27
CA LEU A 27 5.30 17.33 6.28
C LEU A 27 5.85 15.95 5.88
N GLY A 28 7.17 15.85 5.67
CA GLY A 28 7.82 14.57 5.36
C GLY A 28 7.62 13.53 6.47
N ILE A 29 7.84 13.94 7.72
CA ILE A 29 7.65 13.06 8.90
C ILE A 29 6.19 12.60 8.99
N VAL A 30 5.23 13.51 8.84
CA VAL A 30 3.80 13.20 8.89
C VAL A 30 3.39 12.27 7.74
N SER A 31 3.90 12.50 6.53
CA SER A 31 3.55 11.73 5.34
C SER A 31 4.02 10.27 5.42
N ILE A 32 5.18 10.02 6.03
CA ILE A 32 5.70 8.66 6.25
C ILE A 32 4.90 7.96 7.36
N ALA A 33 4.55 8.69 8.44
CA ALA A 33 3.80 8.14 9.56
C ALA A 33 2.32 7.83 9.24
N HIS A 34 1.73 8.53 8.26
CA HIS A 34 0.35 8.35 7.81
C HIS A 34 0.24 7.53 6.52
N ALA A 35 1.20 6.64 6.23
CA ALA A 35 0.96 5.51 5.35
C ALA A 35 -0.05 4.56 6.04
N GLN A 36 -1.29 5.02 6.17
CA GLN A 36 -2.43 4.20 6.54
C GLN A 36 -2.47 3.04 5.56
N PRO A 37 -2.67 1.78 6.01
CA PRO A 37 -3.02 0.70 5.10
C PRO A 37 -4.17 1.22 4.26
N GLY A 38 -3.95 1.38 2.96
CA GLY A 38 -4.86 2.10 2.08
C GLY A 38 -6.28 1.61 2.31
N ALA A 39 -7.24 2.54 2.35
CA ALA A 39 -8.65 2.20 2.43
C ALA A 39 -8.92 1.09 1.40
N ARG A 40 -9.25 -0.12 1.89
CA ARG A 40 -9.40 -1.29 1.02
C ARG A 40 -10.40 -0.93 -0.06
N ALA A 41 -9.97 -0.97 -1.31
CA ALA A 41 -10.86 -0.74 -2.41
C ALA A 41 -11.97 -1.80 -2.35
N ARG A 42 -13.20 -1.42 -2.66
CA ARG A 42 -14.33 -2.35 -2.69
C ARG A 42 -13.97 -3.45 -3.69
N GLY A 43 -13.77 -4.66 -3.17
CA GLY A 43 -13.02 -5.69 -3.90
C GLY A 43 -13.79 -6.23 -5.11
N ASN A 44 -13.06 -6.37 -6.22
CA ASN A 44 -13.46 -7.22 -7.33
C ASN A 44 -12.87 -8.59 -7.08
N TYR A 45 -13.72 -9.56 -6.76
CA TYR A 45 -13.30 -10.91 -6.40
C TYR A 45 -13.52 -11.89 -7.55
N ALA A 46 -12.50 -12.69 -7.85
CA ALA A 46 -12.61 -13.85 -8.73
C ALA A 46 -12.28 -15.13 -7.95
N MET A 47 -13.04 -16.19 -8.17
CA MET A 47 -12.84 -17.48 -7.51
C MET A 47 -12.58 -18.57 -8.54
N VAL A 48 -11.56 -19.39 -8.28
CA VAL A 48 -11.17 -20.49 -9.16
C VAL A 48 -10.93 -21.75 -8.32
N GLY A 49 -11.60 -22.85 -8.69
CA GLY A 49 -11.33 -24.15 -8.10
C GLY A 49 -10.02 -24.73 -8.62
N GLY A 50 -9.28 -25.42 -7.75
CA GLY A 50 -8.06 -26.11 -8.15
C GLY A 50 -7.67 -27.21 -7.17
N GLU A 51 -6.46 -27.72 -7.32
CA GLU A 51 -5.90 -28.75 -6.46
C GLU A 51 -4.53 -28.29 -5.97
N PHE A 52 -4.20 -28.56 -4.70
CA PHE A 52 -2.88 -28.24 -4.16
C PHE A 52 -1.88 -29.36 -4.47
N LEU A 53 -0.70 -28.98 -4.98
CA LEU A 53 0.41 -29.90 -5.20
C LEU A 53 0.95 -30.43 -3.85
N GLY A 54 1.14 -31.75 -3.76
CA GLY A 54 1.91 -32.37 -2.67
C GLY A 54 1.10 -33.15 -1.62
N GLY A 55 -0.20 -33.40 -1.80
CA GLY A 55 -0.94 -34.18 -0.79
C GLY A 55 -2.37 -34.57 -1.17
N GLY A 56 -2.50 -35.61 -1.99
CA GLY A 56 -3.65 -36.53 -1.95
C GLY A 56 -5.03 -36.00 -2.33
N GLY A 57 -5.18 -35.22 -3.40
CA GLY A 57 -6.51 -34.87 -3.93
C GLY A 57 -7.25 -33.79 -3.14
N ALA A 58 -6.55 -33.01 -2.31
CA ALA A 58 -7.16 -31.94 -1.55
C ALA A 58 -7.55 -30.76 -2.45
N ASN A 59 -8.86 -30.57 -2.63
CA ASN A 59 -9.44 -29.48 -3.41
C ASN A 59 -9.19 -28.11 -2.75
N ALA A 60 -8.92 -27.13 -3.60
CA ALA A 60 -8.67 -25.74 -3.28
C ALA A 60 -9.74 -24.84 -3.86
N VAL A 61 -10.04 -23.74 -3.17
CA VAL A 61 -10.60 -22.55 -3.82
C VAL A 61 -9.61 -21.41 -3.67
N TYR A 62 -9.22 -20.84 -4.80
CA TYR A 62 -8.37 -19.66 -4.87
C TYR A 62 -9.26 -18.43 -5.03
N ILE A 63 -9.12 -17.48 -4.12
CA ILE A 63 -9.85 -16.21 -4.10
C ILE A 63 -8.85 -15.11 -4.44
N LEU A 64 -9.05 -14.48 -5.61
CA LEU A 64 -8.28 -13.34 -6.07
C LEU A 64 -9.05 -12.06 -5.75
N ASP A 65 -8.48 -11.19 -4.92
CA ASP A 65 -8.91 -9.80 -4.78
C ASP A 65 -8.09 -8.94 -5.74
N ALA A 66 -8.68 -8.60 -6.89
CA ALA A 66 -8.00 -7.82 -7.90
C ALA A 66 -7.79 -6.35 -7.47
N ALA A 67 -8.63 -5.84 -6.57
CA ALA A 67 -8.57 -4.44 -6.14
C ALA A 67 -7.45 -4.22 -5.12
N ASN A 68 -7.22 -5.21 -4.25
CA ASN A 68 -6.18 -5.17 -3.23
C ASN A 68 -4.92 -5.98 -3.63
N GLN A 69 -4.96 -6.66 -4.78
CA GLN A 69 -3.85 -7.47 -5.32
C GLN A 69 -3.41 -8.58 -4.35
N GLU A 70 -4.39 -9.23 -3.74
CA GLU A 70 -4.22 -10.32 -2.79
C GLU A 70 -4.75 -11.62 -3.39
N LEU A 71 -4.07 -12.73 -3.12
CA LEU A 71 -4.52 -14.08 -3.47
C LEU A 71 -4.58 -14.92 -2.19
N ILE A 72 -5.75 -15.47 -1.90
CA ILE A 72 -5.98 -16.35 -0.75
C ILE A 72 -6.34 -17.74 -1.28
N ALA A 73 -5.78 -18.76 -0.66
CA ALA A 73 -6.16 -20.14 -0.92
C ALA A 73 -6.90 -20.68 0.29
N VAL A 74 -8.09 -21.24 0.07
CA VAL A 74 -8.90 -21.85 1.11
C VAL A 74 -9.16 -23.33 0.80
N LYS A 75 -9.33 -24.11 1.86
CA LYS A 75 -9.73 -25.51 1.81
C LYS A 75 -10.97 -25.71 2.67
N TRP A 76 -11.87 -26.58 2.24
CA TRP A 76 -12.98 -27.02 3.07
C TRP A 76 -12.51 -28.05 4.12
N ASP A 77 -12.80 -27.78 5.39
CA ASP A 77 -12.66 -28.74 6.48
C ASP A 77 -13.99 -29.49 6.66
N GLU A 78 -14.01 -30.75 6.22
CA GLU A 78 -15.21 -31.59 6.28
C GLU A 78 -15.65 -31.92 7.72
N THR A 79 -14.74 -31.87 8.69
CA THR A 79 -15.03 -32.20 10.10
C THR A 79 -15.67 -31.01 10.78
N ARG A 80 -15.06 -29.83 10.63
CA ARG A 80 -15.51 -28.59 11.28
C ARG A 80 -16.57 -27.85 10.49
N LYS A 81 -16.81 -28.22 9.24
CA LYS A 81 -17.74 -27.55 8.30
C LYS A 81 -17.40 -26.07 8.12
N VAL A 82 -16.10 -25.78 7.94
CA VAL A 82 -15.58 -24.41 7.76
C VAL A 82 -14.61 -24.34 6.59
N LEU A 83 -14.44 -23.13 6.04
CA LEU A 83 -13.34 -22.82 5.12
C LEU A 83 -12.10 -22.42 5.91
N ASP A 84 -11.04 -23.20 5.82
CA ASP A 84 -9.73 -22.85 6.36
C ASP A 84 -8.91 -22.11 5.32
N GLY A 85 -8.35 -20.97 5.68
CA GLY A 85 -7.29 -20.33 4.90
C GLY A 85 -5.99 -21.12 5.03
N ILE A 86 -5.45 -21.57 3.90
CA ILE A 86 -4.21 -22.37 3.88
C ILE A 86 -3.06 -21.65 3.18
N GLY A 87 -3.32 -20.52 2.55
CA GLY A 87 -2.29 -19.72 1.90
C GLY A 87 -2.72 -18.30 1.64
N TYR A 88 -1.73 -17.41 1.60
CA TYR A 88 -1.87 -15.99 1.27
C TYR A 88 -0.68 -15.56 0.42
N ARG A 89 -0.94 -14.77 -0.63
CA ARG A 89 0.10 -14.08 -1.41
C ARG A 89 -0.31 -12.64 -1.68
N ASP A 90 0.69 -11.78 -1.67
CA ASP A 90 0.63 -10.38 -2.07
C ASP A 90 1.22 -10.27 -3.48
N LEU A 91 0.36 -10.01 -4.46
CA LEU A 91 0.72 -10.05 -5.87
C LEU A 91 1.62 -8.87 -6.26
N ASN A 92 1.57 -7.76 -5.51
CA ASN A 92 2.49 -6.64 -5.74
C ASN A 92 3.92 -7.03 -5.38
N LYS A 93 4.10 -7.66 -4.21
CA LYS A 93 5.42 -8.17 -3.80
C LYS A 93 5.94 -9.21 -4.78
N ASP A 94 5.07 -10.09 -5.26
CA ASP A 94 5.42 -11.10 -6.24
C ASP A 94 5.86 -10.50 -7.59
N ALA A 95 5.17 -9.44 -8.05
CA ALA A 95 5.51 -8.75 -9.29
C ALA A 95 6.90 -8.09 -9.21
N GLN A 96 7.23 -7.47 -8.08
CA GLN A 96 8.53 -6.85 -7.85
C GLN A 96 9.67 -7.87 -7.79
N GLN A 97 9.45 -9.03 -7.16
CA GLN A 97 10.43 -10.11 -7.13
C GLN A 97 10.74 -10.68 -8.52
N ARG A 98 9.76 -10.71 -9.43
CA ARG A 98 9.97 -11.17 -10.81
C ARG A 98 10.70 -10.16 -11.69
N SER A 99 10.59 -8.85 -11.41
CA SER A 99 11.22 -7.80 -12.22
C SER A 99 12.70 -7.59 -11.93
N GLY A 100 13.27 -8.25 -10.91
CA GLY A 100 14.69 -8.18 -10.55
C GLY A 100 15.59 -9.24 -11.22
N ARG A 101 15.12 -9.87 -12.30
CA ARG A 101 15.89 -10.82 -13.12
C ARG A 101 15.95 -10.35 -14.56
#